data_AF-A0A6C0JUK6-F1
#
_entry.id   AF-A0A6C0JUK6-F1
#
_cell.length_a   1.000
_cell.length_b   1.000
_cell.length_c   1.000
_cell.angle_alpha   90.00
_cell.angle_beta   90.00
_cell.angle_gamma   90.00
#
_symmetry.space_group_name_H-M   'P 1'
#
loop_
_entity.id
_entity.type
_entity.pdbx_description
1 polymer ?
#
loop_
_entity_poly.entity_id
_entity_poly.type
_entity_poly.pdbx_seq_one_letter_code
_entity_poly.pdbx_strand_id
1 'polypeptide(L)'
;MIYNIDILYMFVQMNSDNVEELDTILDKQDVLLRYYSPTCGHCIAMEESWNGLNQHPSLSGTDIYVVDANIDTSTLVRHKSGQDVQGKGVPTIYYISGDYMTQYDGDRSTEDMVNFILNQSNIKRKSKRKSKRKSKRKSKRKSKRKSKRKSKTRQRAGCSQRGSVSK
;
A
#
# COMPACT_ATOMS: atom_id res chain seq x y z
N MET A 1 -1.17 25.54 -26.44
CA MET A 1 -0.41 24.27 -26.44
C MET A 1 -1.10 23.35 -25.44
N ILE A 2 -1.45 22.17 -25.92
CA ILE A 2 -2.40 21.25 -25.30
C ILE A 2 -1.72 20.64 -24.06
N TYR A 3 -2.19 20.98 -22.85
CA TYR A 3 -1.83 20.24 -21.65
C TYR A 3 -2.52 18.88 -21.74
N ASN A 4 -1.77 17.87 -22.20
CA ASN A 4 -2.24 16.51 -22.26
C ASN A 4 -2.56 16.01 -20.84
N ILE A 5 -3.77 15.51 -20.71
CA ILE A 5 -4.36 14.80 -19.58
C ILE A 5 -3.57 13.48 -19.37
N ASP A 6 -3.40 13.04 -18.12
CA ASP A 6 -2.78 11.77 -17.66
C ASP A 6 -1.30 11.76 -17.20
N ILE A 7 -0.84 12.77 -16.46
CA ILE A 7 0.38 12.62 -15.63
C ILE A 7 0.02 12.92 -14.17
N LEU A 8 -0.43 11.90 -13.45
CA LEU A 8 -0.63 11.96 -12.00
C LEU A 8 0.71 11.68 -11.29
N TYR A 9 1.76 12.42 -11.69
CA TYR A 9 3.04 12.50 -11.00
C TYR A 9 3.12 13.90 -10.39
N MET A 10 2.64 14.03 -9.15
CA MET A 10 2.70 15.30 -8.43
C MET A 10 3.88 15.23 -7.47
N PHE A 11 4.93 16.01 -7.79
CA PHE A 11 6.02 16.28 -6.88
C PHE A 11 5.48 17.17 -5.77
N VAL A 12 5.47 16.65 -4.53
CA VAL A 12 5.03 17.42 -3.36
C VAL A 12 6.24 17.66 -2.48
N GLN A 13 6.57 18.94 -2.28
CA GLN A 13 7.53 19.36 -1.26
C GLN A 13 6.79 19.48 0.07
N MET A 14 7.20 18.68 1.05
CA MET A 14 6.60 18.67 2.38
C MET A 14 7.20 19.80 3.24
N ASN A 15 6.32 20.64 3.78
CA ASN A 15 6.63 21.63 4.81
C ASN A 15 5.85 21.31 6.09
N SER A 16 6.14 21.99 7.20
CA SER A 16 5.51 21.80 8.51
C SER A 16 3.97 21.77 8.49
N ASP A 17 3.36 22.44 7.51
CA ASP A 17 1.92 22.64 7.41
C ASP A 17 1.23 21.59 6.52
N ASN A 18 2.00 20.83 5.71
CA ASN A 18 1.47 19.87 4.73
C ASN A 18 1.48 18.42 5.23
N VAL A 19 1.87 18.19 6.48
CA VAL A 19 2.02 16.84 7.05
C VAL A 19 0.67 16.11 7.09
N GLU A 20 -0.44 16.81 7.32
CA GLU A 20 -1.80 16.26 7.29
C GLU A 20 -2.26 15.89 5.87
N GLU A 21 -1.73 16.56 4.85
CA GLU A 21 -2.05 16.29 3.45
C GLU A 21 -1.44 14.94 3.01
N LEU A 22 -0.28 14.57 3.57
CA LEU A 22 0.34 13.28 3.29
C LEU A 22 -0.53 12.11 3.74
N ASP A 23 -1.16 12.17 4.92
CA ASP A 23 -2.06 11.10 5.39
C ASP A 23 -3.25 10.89 4.45
N THR A 24 -3.77 11.98 3.89
CA THR A 24 -4.86 11.94 2.91
C THR A 24 -4.41 11.31 1.58
N ILE A 25 -3.17 11.58 1.15
CA ILE A 25 -2.57 10.99 -0.05
C ILE A 25 -2.32 9.49 0.16
N LEU A 26 -1.74 9.11 1.31
CA LEU A 26 -1.43 7.73 1.68
C LEU A 26 -2.65 6.81 1.74
N ASP A 27 -3.83 7.35 2.08
CA ASP A 27 -5.09 6.60 2.04
C ASP A 27 -5.55 6.24 0.63
N LYS A 28 -5.20 7.09 -0.34
CA LYS A 28 -5.69 6.95 -1.71
C LYS A 28 -4.70 6.22 -2.59
N GLN A 29 -3.41 6.52 -2.45
CA GLN A 29 -2.36 6.14 -3.41
C GLN A 29 -1.07 5.72 -2.72
N ASP A 30 -0.21 5.05 -3.48
CA ASP A 30 1.11 4.65 -2.99
C ASP A 30 2.05 5.86 -3.07
N VAL A 31 2.97 5.99 -2.10
CA VAL A 31 3.88 7.13 -2.01
C VAL A 31 5.32 6.63 -1.92
N LEU A 32 6.20 7.21 -2.72
CA LEU A 32 7.64 7.12 -2.58
C LEU A 32 8.13 8.41 -1.93
N LEU A 33 8.58 8.32 -0.68
CA LEU A 33 9.04 9.43 0.13
C LEU A 33 10.57 9.44 0.19
N ARG A 34 11.20 10.56 -0.15
CA ARG A 34 12.64 10.78 0.07
C ARG A 34 12.86 11.85 1.13
N TYR A 35 13.69 11.52 2.11
CA TYR A 35 14.29 12.50 3.01
C TYR A 35 15.58 13.03 2.42
N TYR A 36 15.67 14.35 2.32
CA TYR A 36 16.85 15.05 1.83
C TYR A 36 17.19 16.25 2.71
N SER A 37 18.39 16.79 2.54
CA SER A 37 18.78 18.11 3.06
C SER A 37 19.38 18.94 1.92
N PRO A 38 19.07 20.24 1.84
CA PRO A 38 19.61 21.13 0.81
C PRO A 38 21.13 21.34 0.92
N THR A 39 21.74 21.05 2.08
CA THR A 39 23.19 21.23 2.29
C THR A 39 24.00 19.95 2.07
N CYS A 40 23.34 18.81 1.82
CA CYS A 40 24.00 17.53 1.70
C CYS A 40 24.45 17.25 0.26
N GLY A 41 25.77 17.14 0.04
CA GLY A 41 26.34 16.82 -1.27
C GLY A 41 25.84 15.48 -1.85
N HIS A 42 25.57 14.47 -1.02
CA HIS A 42 25.01 13.19 -1.47
C HIS A 42 23.55 13.30 -1.94
N CYS A 43 22.78 14.25 -1.38
CA CYS A 43 21.41 14.52 -1.81
C CYS A 43 21.37 15.22 -3.17
N ILE A 44 22.27 16.20 -3.37
CA ILE A 44 22.38 16.95 -4.63
C ILE A 44 22.74 16.00 -5.78
N ALA A 45 23.73 15.10 -5.58
CA ALA A 45 24.11 14.12 -6.60
C ALA A 45 22.95 13.16 -6.95
N MET A 46 22.09 12.84 -5.98
CA MET A 46 20.94 11.96 -6.19
C MET A 46 19.77 12.68 -6.86
N GLU A 47 19.71 14.02 -6.84
CA GLU A 47 18.60 14.79 -7.38
C GLU A 47 18.34 14.52 -8.86
N GLU A 48 19.39 14.33 -9.66
CA GLU A 48 19.26 13.97 -11.08
C GLU A 48 18.54 12.63 -11.27
N SER A 49 18.96 11.61 -10.52
CA SER A 49 18.34 10.28 -10.56
C SER A 49 16.89 10.31 -10.06
N TRP A 50 16.62 11.14 -9.06
CA TRP A 50 15.29 11.30 -8.47
C TRP A 50 14.33 11.99 -9.45
N ASN A 51 14.79 13.05 -10.12
CA ASN A 51 14.02 13.72 -11.16
C ASN A 51 13.77 12.82 -12.38
N GLY A 52 14.70 11.90 -12.67
CA GLY A 52 14.56 10.87 -13.69
C GLY A 52 13.36 9.94 -13.47
N LEU A 53 12.95 9.72 -12.21
CA LEU A 53 11.78 8.89 -11.90
C LEU A 53 10.49 9.45 -12.47
N ASN A 54 10.31 10.78 -12.42
CA ASN A 54 9.10 11.44 -12.91
C ASN A 54 8.88 11.25 -14.42
N GLN A 55 9.96 11.07 -15.17
CA GLN A 55 9.93 10.95 -16.62
C GLN A 55 10.05 9.49 -17.08
N HIS A 56 10.18 8.55 -16.15
CA HIS A 56 10.49 7.17 -16.50
C HIS A 56 9.25 6.45 -17.06
N PRO A 57 9.29 5.95 -18.32
CA PRO A 57 8.11 5.43 -19.01
C PRO A 57 7.51 4.18 -18.35
N SER A 58 8.31 3.41 -17.61
CA SER A 58 7.80 2.23 -16.88
C SER A 58 6.91 2.58 -15.69
N LEU A 59 6.98 3.82 -15.23
CA LEU A 59 6.12 4.34 -14.18
C LEU A 59 4.85 4.97 -14.79
N SER A 60 4.82 5.28 -16.09
CA SER A 60 3.60 5.75 -16.76
C SER A 60 2.43 4.75 -16.57
N GLY A 61 1.40 5.17 -15.84
CA GLY A 61 0.23 4.35 -15.49
C GLY A 61 0.30 3.62 -14.13
N THR A 62 1.34 3.86 -13.31
CA THR A 62 1.30 3.54 -11.88
C THR A 62 0.82 4.74 -11.08
N ASP A 63 -0.22 4.54 -10.26
CA ASP A 63 -0.72 5.53 -9.29
C ASP A 63 0.24 5.65 -8.10
N ILE A 64 1.38 6.31 -8.30
CA ILE A 64 2.38 6.57 -7.27
C ILE A 64 2.75 8.05 -7.19
N TYR A 65 2.79 8.57 -5.97
CA TYR A 65 3.27 9.93 -5.69
C TYR A 65 4.73 9.89 -5.29
N VAL A 66 5.53 10.80 -5.83
CA VAL A 66 6.93 10.98 -5.46
C VAL A 66 7.02 12.24 -4.61
N VAL A 67 7.46 12.10 -3.37
CA VAL A 67 7.40 13.14 -2.35
C VAL A 67 8.79 13.40 -1.79
N ASP A 68 9.13 14.68 -1.67
CA ASP A 68 10.36 15.15 -1.06
C ASP A 68 10.09 15.80 0.28
N ALA A 69 10.75 15.28 1.31
CA ALA A 69 10.70 15.81 2.66
C ALA A 69 12.09 16.32 3.07
N ASN A 70 12.17 17.61 3.36
CA ASN A 70 13.39 18.21 3.88
C ASN A 70 13.53 17.86 5.37
N ILE A 71 14.63 17.24 5.77
CA ILE A 71 14.87 16.85 7.17
C ILE A 71 15.02 18.06 8.12
N ASP A 72 15.46 19.21 7.59
CA ASP A 72 15.75 20.41 8.40
C ASP A 72 14.48 21.19 8.74
N THR A 73 13.44 21.10 7.90
CA THR A 73 12.18 21.85 8.05
C THR A 73 10.97 20.96 8.30
N SER A 74 11.05 19.66 8.00
CA SER A 74 9.95 18.72 8.19
C SER A 74 9.93 18.23 9.63
N THR A 75 8.86 18.55 10.34
CA THR A 75 8.36 17.73 11.44
C THR A 75 8.25 16.28 10.96
N LEU A 76 8.65 15.31 11.80
CA LEU A 76 8.65 13.88 11.45
C LEU A 76 7.35 13.48 10.74
N VAL A 77 7.47 12.88 9.55
CA VAL A 77 6.34 12.17 8.97
C VAL A 77 6.03 11.02 9.92
N ARG A 78 4.81 11.03 10.46
CA ARG A 78 4.30 9.94 11.27
C ARG A 78 3.47 9.05 10.39
N HIS A 79 3.93 7.83 10.19
CA HIS A 79 3.12 6.83 9.51
C HIS A 79 1.97 6.39 10.44
N LYS A 80 0.82 5.99 9.88
CA LYS A 80 -0.38 5.52 10.63
C LYS A 80 -0.10 4.40 11.63
N SER A 81 0.97 3.65 11.43
CA SER A 81 1.46 2.63 12.37
C SER A 81 2.22 3.20 13.58
N GLY A 82 2.25 4.52 13.77
CA GLY A 82 3.00 5.20 14.84
C GLY A 82 4.52 5.08 14.70
N GLN A 83 5.02 4.82 13.48
CA GLN A 83 6.46 4.72 13.23
C GLN A 83 6.98 6.08 12.79
N ASP A 84 8.06 6.51 13.44
CA ASP A 84 8.84 7.66 13.05
C ASP A 84 9.62 7.31 11.78
N VAL A 85 9.29 7.99 10.68
CA VAL A 85 9.89 7.72 9.37
C VAL A 85 11.20 8.50 9.18
N GLN A 86 11.65 9.23 10.21
CA GLN A 86 12.86 10.04 10.14
C GLN A 86 14.07 9.17 9.79
N GLY A 87 14.71 9.49 8.66
CA GLY A 87 15.92 8.80 8.22
C GLY A 87 17.03 8.97 9.25
N LYS A 88 17.77 7.90 9.54
CA LYS A 88 18.98 7.96 10.37
C LYS A 88 20.10 8.81 9.74
N GLY A 89 19.97 9.12 8.45
CA GLY A 89 20.81 10.00 7.64
C GLY A 89 20.14 10.33 6.30
N VAL A 90 20.74 11.18 5.49
CA VAL A 90 20.21 11.57 4.18
C VAL A 90 21.21 11.26 3.05
N PRO A 91 20.74 10.88 1.85
CA PRO A 91 19.35 10.64 1.48
C PRO A 91 18.84 9.26 1.95
N THR A 92 17.60 9.22 2.46
CA THR A 92 16.88 7.97 2.79
C THR A 92 15.55 7.94 2.04
N ILE A 93 15.19 6.80 1.46
CA ILE A 93 13.95 6.64 0.69
C ILE A 93 13.07 5.58 1.34
N TYR A 94 11.76 5.84 1.36
CA TYR A 94 10.73 4.93 1.83
C TYR A 94 9.63 4.77 0.79
N TYR A 95 9.13 3.54 0.64
CA TYR A 95 7.89 3.27 -0.07
C TYR A 95 6.78 2.98 0.92
N ILE A 96 5.69 3.73 0.80
CA ILE A 96 4.54 3.68 1.69
C ILE A 96 3.31 3.30 0.87
N SER A 97 2.57 2.28 1.35
CA SER A 97 1.37 1.78 0.70
C SER A 97 0.32 1.43 1.76
N GLY A 98 -0.61 2.35 1.99
CA GLY A 98 -1.59 2.24 3.08
C GLY A 98 -0.87 2.08 4.42
N ASP A 99 -1.03 0.92 5.07
CA ASP A 99 -0.43 0.63 6.37
C ASP A 99 0.99 0.01 6.29
N TYR A 100 1.54 -0.18 5.08
CA TYR A 100 2.85 -0.80 4.90
C TYR A 100 3.89 0.24 4.52
N MET A 101 4.99 0.26 5.26
CA MET A 101 6.16 1.08 4.98
C MET A 101 7.37 0.17 4.76
N THR A 102 8.14 0.42 3.71
CA THR A 102 9.36 -0.32 3.40
C THR A 102 10.47 0.66 3.07
N GLN A 103 11.58 0.56 3.79
CA GLN A 103 12.78 1.33 3.48
C GLN A 103 13.42 0.79 2.19
N TYR A 104 13.93 1.70 1.37
CA TYR A 104 14.72 1.36 0.20
C TYR A 104 16.21 1.47 0.53
N ASP A 105 16.91 0.35 0.36
CA ASP A 105 18.35 0.22 0.64
C ASP A 105 19.13 -0.16 -0.64
N GLY A 106 18.56 0.10 -1.81
CA GLY A 106 19.17 -0.19 -3.12
C GLY A 106 20.08 0.91 -3.64
N ASP A 107 20.43 0.80 -4.92
CA ASP A 107 21.31 1.76 -5.58
C ASP A 107 20.61 3.09 -5.84
N ARG A 108 21.34 4.21 -5.79
CA ARG A 108 20.76 5.55 -6.04
C ARG A 108 20.56 5.84 -7.54
N SER A 109 20.39 4.80 -8.36
CA SER A 109 20.12 4.93 -9.80
C SER A 109 18.62 4.99 -10.05
N THR A 110 18.24 5.68 -11.13
CA THR A 110 16.85 5.77 -11.55
C THR A 110 16.27 4.39 -11.80
N GLU A 111 17.01 3.51 -12.47
CA GLU A 111 16.56 2.19 -12.87
C GLU A 111 16.26 1.29 -11.66
N ASP A 112 17.13 1.29 -10.63
CA ASP A 112 16.93 0.45 -9.47
C ASP A 112 15.72 0.93 -8.64
N MET A 113 15.55 2.25 -8.50
CA MET A 113 14.38 2.84 -7.86
C MET A 113 13.08 2.49 -8.60
N VAL A 114 13.07 2.55 -9.94
CA VAL A 114 11.92 2.11 -10.76
C VAL A 114 11.59 0.64 -10.51
N ASN A 115 12.61 -0.22 -10.57
CA ASN A 115 12.44 -1.66 -10.34
C ASN A 115 11.89 -1.93 -8.94
N PHE A 116 12.35 -1.20 -7.93
CA PHE A 116 11.83 -1.29 -6.57
C PHE A 116 10.35 -0.94 -6.49
N ILE A 117 9.93 0.19 -7.07
CA ILE A 117 8.51 0.60 -7.11
C ILE A 117 7.64 -0.48 -7.76
N LEU A 118 8.07 -0.98 -8.92
CA LEU A 118 7.35 -2.02 -9.65
C LEU A 118 7.25 -3.32 -8.82
N ASN A 119 8.31 -3.70 -8.12
CA ASN A 119 8.32 -4.86 -7.24
C ASN A 119 7.35 -4.71 -6.07
N GLN A 120 7.32 -3.55 -5.41
CA GLN A 120 6.39 -3.30 -4.31
C GLN A 120 4.93 -3.32 -4.76
N SER A 121 4.63 -2.71 -5.92
CA SER A 121 3.29 -2.76 -6.51
C SER A 121 2.82 -4.20 -6.78
N ASN A 122 3.74 -5.07 -7.21
CA ASN A 122 3.48 -6.48 -7.47
C ASN A 122 3.28 -7.29 -6.18
N ILE A 123 4.01 -6.99 -5.11
CA ILE A 123 3.85 -7.61 -3.79
C ILE A 123 2.44 -7.30 -3.25
N LYS A 124 1.99 -6.03 -3.33
CA LYS A 124 0.63 -5.58 -2.95
C LYS A 124 -0.46 -6.36 -3.69
N ARG A 125 -0.29 -6.57 -5.01
CA ARG A 125 -1.23 -7.37 -5.82
C ARG A 125 -1.26 -8.83 -5.37
N LYS A 126 -0.10 -9.45 -5.09
CA LYS A 126 0.00 -10.84 -4.62
C LYS A 126 -0.63 -11.02 -3.23
N SER A 127 -0.40 -10.11 -2.29
CA SER A 127 -0.96 -10.17 -0.92
C SER A 127 -2.49 -10.07 -0.93
N LYS A 128 -3.07 -9.12 -1.70
CA LYS A 128 -4.52 -8.98 -1.91
C LYS A 128 -5.15 -10.22 -2.54
N ARG A 129 -4.50 -10.85 -3.53
CA ARG A 129 -4.98 -12.11 -4.14
C ARG A 129 -5.00 -13.26 -3.14
N LYS A 130 -3.97 -13.39 -2.30
CA LYS A 130 -3.90 -14.42 -1.25
C LYS A 130 -4.98 -14.23 -0.18
N SER A 131 -5.23 -13.01 0.29
CA SER A 131 -6.26 -12.72 1.30
C SER A 131 -7.68 -13.01 0.79
N LYS A 132 -8.02 -12.58 -0.44
CA LYS A 132 -9.31 -12.91 -1.10
C LYS A 132 -9.52 -14.42 -1.28
N ARG A 133 -8.47 -15.18 -1.64
CA ARG A 133 -8.55 -16.65 -1.72
C ARG A 133 -8.82 -17.28 -0.35
N LYS A 134 -8.17 -16.80 0.71
CA LYS A 134 -8.39 -17.30 2.10
C LYS A 134 -9.83 -17.00 2.58
N SER A 135 -10.36 -15.79 2.36
CA SER A 135 -11.72 -15.44 2.79
C SER A 135 -12.79 -16.25 2.05
N LYS A 136 -12.67 -16.43 0.72
CA LYS A 136 -13.56 -17.29 -0.08
C LYS A 136 -13.53 -18.76 0.37
N ARG A 137 -12.37 -19.30 0.77
CA ARG A 137 -12.27 -20.65 1.33
C ARG A 137 -12.97 -20.75 2.70
N LYS A 138 -12.81 -19.75 3.57
CA LYS A 138 -13.48 -19.70 4.88
C LYS A 138 -15.00 -19.61 4.74
N SER A 139 -15.54 -18.80 3.83
CA SER A 139 -16.99 -18.68 3.62
C SER A 139 -17.61 -19.97 3.06
N LYS A 140 -16.98 -20.63 2.07
CA LYS A 140 -17.42 -21.94 1.55
C LYS A 140 -17.41 -23.04 2.62
N ARG A 141 -16.43 -23.05 3.54
CA ARG A 141 -16.42 -24.00 4.67
C ARG A 141 -17.57 -23.72 5.66
N LYS A 142 -17.87 -22.45 5.95
CA LYS A 142 -18.98 -22.06 6.82
C LYS A 142 -20.34 -22.44 6.23
N SER A 143 -20.57 -22.24 4.93
CA SER A 143 -21.84 -22.61 4.27
C SER A 143 -22.06 -24.12 4.25
N LYS A 144 -21.05 -24.92 3.92
CA LYS A 144 -21.11 -26.40 3.99
C LYS A 144 -21.39 -26.93 5.41
N ARG A 145 -20.85 -26.28 6.45
CA ARG A 145 -21.16 -26.64 7.84
C ARG A 145 -22.61 -26.31 8.23
N LYS A 146 -23.14 -25.16 7.78
CA LYS A 146 -24.54 -24.78 8.00
C LYS A 146 -25.53 -25.73 7.32
N SER A 147 -25.27 -26.14 6.07
CA SER A 147 -26.15 -27.09 5.36
C SER A 147 -26.16 -28.49 5.99
N LYS A 148 -25.00 -28.98 6.47
CA LYS A 148 -24.90 -30.24 7.23
C LYS A 148 -25.64 -30.19 8.58
N ARG A 149 -25.65 -29.04 9.26
CA ARG A 149 -26.43 -28.88 10.51
C ARG A 149 -27.95 -28.85 10.22
N LYS A 150 -28.38 -28.12 9.18
CA LYS A 150 -29.81 -28.00 8.82
C LYS A 150 -30.44 -29.32 8.37
N SER A 151 -29.68 -30.18 7.69
CA SER A 151 -30.11 -31.54 7.31
C SER A 151 -30.26 -32.46 8.52
N LYS A 152 -29.32 -32.42 9.48
CA LYS A 152 -29.43 -33.19 10.74
C LYS A 152 -30.61 -32.76 11.62
N THR A 153 -30.93 -31.47 11.68
CA THR A 153 -32.10 -30.97 12.43
C THR A 153 -33.42 -31.43 11.80
N ARG A 154 -33.53 -31.47 10.46
CA ARG A 154 -34.72 -31.96 9.76
C ARG A 154 -34.96 -33.46 9.94
N GLN A 155 -33.90 -34.28 9.97
CA GLN A 155 -34.03 -35.73 10.23
C GLN A 155 -34.52 -36.05 11.65
N ARG A 156 -34.20 -35.19 12.64
CA ARG A 156 -34.67 -35.36 14.02
C ARG A 156 -36.12 -34.93 14.24
N ALA A 157 -36.62 -33.96 13.48
CA ALA A 157 -38.01 -33.47 13.60
C ALA A 157 -39.06 -34.38 12.90
N GLY A 158 -38.64 -35.32 12.04
CA GLY A 158 -39.55 -36.22 11.32
C GLY A 158 -39.88 -37.54 12.03
N CYS A 159 -39.31 -37.81 13.21
CA CYS A 159 -39.51 -39.08 13.94
C CYS A 159 -40.52 -38.92 15.09
N SER A 160 -41.72 -38.42 14.79
CA SER A 160 -42.81 -38.23 15.78
C SER A 160 -44.17 -38.80 15.33
N GLN A 161 -44.22 -39.63 14.28
CA GLN A 161 -45.47 -40.31 13.91
C GLN A 161 -45.23 -41.80 13.72
N ARG A 162 -45.36 -42.56 14.80
CA ARG A 162 -45.79 -43.96 14.77
C ARG A 162 -46.14 -44.44 16.18
N GLY A 163 -47.42 -44.78 16.35
CA GLY A 163 -48.05 -45.31 17.56
C GLY A 163 -49.55 -45.00 17.52
N SER A 164 -50.31 -45.56 16.55
CA SER A 164 -51.22 -46.72 16.74
C SER A 164 -52.42 -46.36 17.64
N VAL A 165 -53.56 -45.89 17.11
CA VAL A 165 -54.66 -46.67 16.47
C VAL A 165 -54.96 -47.97 17.21
N SER A 166 -56.01 -48.01 18.04
CA SER A 166 -57.18 -48.89 17.89
C SER A 166 -57.99 -49.06 19.18
N LYS A 167 -59.30 -48.86 19.01
CA LYS A 167 -60.48 -49.39 19.73
C LYS A 167 -60.61 -49.18 21.24
#